data_AF-A0A819Y5G6-F1
#
_entry.id   AF-A0A819Y5G6-F1
#
_cell.length_a   1.000
_cell.length_b   1.000
_cell.length_c   1.000
_cell.angle_alpha   90.00
_cell.angle_beta   90.00
_cell.angle_gamma   90.00
#
_symmetry.space_group_name_H-M   'P 1'
#
loop_
_entity.id
_entity.type
_entity.pdbx_description
1 polymer ?
#
loop_
_entity_poly.entity_id
_entity_poly.type
_entity_poly.pdbx_seq_one_letter_code
_entity_poly.pdbx_strand_id
1 'polypeptide(L)'
;SPSSNKINAIAVIDINSDGFIDLFVSLDEYSEFQFSIFLNMGNRYNFTFELYSYDVCPGIVISIVVDDLDNDARRNDMIWLTSDDLVLTRSVSAYVGEDSFKDEVLTNDKMYKNPSAVVTGRFNNDEFVDLALISSQSDTLQVILRYEDRLLSKWKSIPMIYLTNHYPTSIVRINFNNDQIDDLAILHCNGTVTIFIGSMDGLFERKNLDFGTHAGCTDKCCDSLQVINLNRDGRYDLVFIDTGMNSIQVALGLPCNE
;
A
#
# COMPACT_ATOMS: atom_id res chain seq x y z
N SER A 1 10.15 -25.32 20.74
CA SER A 1 8.94 -24.77 20.12
C SER A 1 9.39 -23.51 19.42
N PRO A 2 9.23 -23.34 18.11
CA PRO A 2 9.42 -22.02 17.55
C PRO A 2 8.41 -21.11 18.25
N SER A 3 8.85 -19.92 18.65
CA SER A 3 7.99 -18.81 19.04
C SER A 3 6.87 -18.69 18.01
N SER A 4 5.65 -18.41 18.46
CA SER A 4 4.53 -18.16 17.55
C SER A 4 4.78 -16.82 16.83
N ASN A 5 5.55 -16.84 15.75
CA ASN A 5 5.77 -15.65 14.93
C ASN A 5 4.42 -15.24 14.37
N LYS A 6 3.94 -14.05 14.75
CA LYS A 6 2.67 -13.52 14.26
C LYS A 6 2.85 -13.06 12.83
N ILE A 7 1.88 -13.34 11.99
CA ILE A 7 1.84 -12.79 10.64
C ILE A 7 1.19 -11.41 10.75
N ASN A 8 1.89 -10.36 10.29
CA ASN A 8 1.39 -8.99 10.36
C ASN A 8 0.89 -8.46 9.02
N ALA A 9 1.59 -8.79 7.94
CA ALA A 9 1.27 -8.34 6.60
C ALA A 9 1.56 -9.44 5.57
N ILE A 10 0.78 -9.40 4.49
CA ILE A 10 0.91 -10.33 3.37
C ILE A 10 0.90 -9.49 2.09
N ALA A 11 1.77 -9.82 1.15
CA ALA A 11 1.69 -9.34 -0.23
C ALA A 11 1.64 -10.53 -1.20
N VAL A 12 0.97 -10.34 -2.32
CA VAL A 12 0.70 -11.37 -3.32
C VAL A 12 1.02 -10.79 -4.69
N ILE A 13 2.10 -11.27 -5.31
CA ILE A 13 2.61 -10.79 -6.60
C ILE A 13 3.57 -11.84 -7.17
N ASP A 14 3.79 -11.83 -8.47
CA ASP A 14 4.87 -12.58 -9.12
C ASP A 14 6.21 -11.91 -8.79
N ILE A 15 6.91 -12.34 -7.73
CA ILE A 15 8.05 -11.58 -7.18
C ILE A 15 9.32 -11.77 -8.02
N ASN A 16 9.42 -12.91 -8.70
CA ASN A 16 10.59 -13.31 -9.48
C ASN A 16 10.37 -13.22 -11.00
N SER A 17 9.22 -12.70 -11.44
CA SER A 17 8.79 -12.54 -12.83
C SER A 17 8.74 -13.86 -13.63
N ASP A 18 8.37 -14.97 -12.98
CA ASP A 18 8.27 -16.28 -13.62
C ASP A 18 6.87 -16.57 -14.21
N GLY A 19 5.93 -15.64 -14.06
CA GLY A 19 4.55 -15.72 -14.51
C GLY A 19 3.60 -16.36 -13.51
N PHE A 20 4.08 -16.76 -12.33
CA PHE A 20 3.27 -17.33 -11.26
C PHE A 20 3.20 -16.38 -10.06
N ILE A 21 2.00 -16.28 -9.48
CA ILE A 21 1.80 -15.44 -8.31
C ILE A 21 2.41 -16.13 -7.07
N ASP A 22 3.27 -15.39 -6.38
CA ASP A 22 3.96 -15.76 -5.16
C ASP A 22 3.31 -15.13 -3.92
N LEU A 23 3.78 -15.52 -2.75
CA LEU A 23 3.34 -14.99 -1.47
C LEU A 23 4.52 -14.44 -0.67
N PHE A 24 4.38 -13.21 -0.22
CA PHE A 24 5.25 -12.62 0.80
C PHE A 24 4.51 -12.57 2.13
N VAL A 25 5.17 -12.97 3.22
CA VAL A 25 4.61 -12.95 4.57
C VAL A 25 5.59 -12.29 5.52
N SER A 26 5.19 -11.17 6.13
CA SER A 26 5.95 -10.59 7.24
C SER A 26 5.67 -11.34 8.53
N LEU A 27 6.73 -11.58 9.28
CA LEU A 27 6.73 -12.29 10.55
C LEU A 27 7.18 -11.33 11.65
N ASP A 28 6.46 -11.34 12.75
CA ASP A 28 6.74 -10.51 13.92
C ASP A 28 7.79 -11.17 14.83
N GLU A 29 8.97 -10.56 14.91
CA GLU A 29 9.87 -10.70 16.04
C GLU A 29 10.29 -9.31 16.52
N TYR A 30 10.03 -8.98 17.79
CA TYR A 30 10.24 -7.63 18.37
C TYR A 30 11.66 -7.04 18.19
N SER A 31 12.65 -7.87 17.84
CA SER A 31 14.04 -7.48 17.64
C SER A 31 14.54 -7.58 16.21
N GLU A 32 13.81 -8.26 15.32
CA GLU A 32 14.25 -8.54 13.94
C GLU A 32 13.05 -8.50 12.99
N PHE A 33 13.20 -7.81 11.86
CA PHE A 33 12.21 -7.96 10.79
C PHE A 33 12.48 -9.28 10.07
N GLN A 34 11.57 -10.23 10.24
CA GLN A 34 11.60 -11.50 9.53
C GLN A 34 10.52 -11.53 8.46
N PHE A 35 10.81 -12.19 7.35
CA PHE A 35 9.81 -12.49 6.36
C PHE A 35 10.08 -13.81 5.65
N SER A 36 9.00 -14.40 5.16
CA SER A 36 9.05 -15.58 4.30
C SER A 36 8.54 -15.23 2.91
N ILE A 37 9.29 -15.63 1.90
CA ILE A 37 8.83 -15.64 0.51
C ILE A 37 8.46 -17.07 0.16
N PHE A 38 7.25 -17.28 -0.32
CA PHE A 38 6.79 -18.55 -0.88
C PHE A 38 6.70 -18.38 -2.40
N LEU A 39 7.62 -19.00 -3.13
CA LEU A 39 7.67 -19.00 -4.58
C LEU A 39 6.82 -20.13 -5.16
N ASN A 40 5.88 -19.78 -6.01
CA ASN A 40 4.96 -20.69 -6.68
C ASN A 40 5.63 -21.31 -7.90
N MET A 41 5.90 -22.61 -7.83
CA MET A 41 6.65 -23.31 -8.88
C MET A 41 5.81 -23.63 -10.13
N GLY A 42 4.65 -23.00 -10.30
CA GLY A 42 3.74 -23.20 -11.44
C GLY A 42 3.06 -24.57 -11.53
N ASN A 43 3.34 -25.47 -10.59
CA ASN A 43 2.84 -26.84 -10.56
C ASN A 43 1.65 -27.00 -9.60
N ARG A 44 0.68 -26.08 -9.68
CA ARG A 44 -0.66 -26.05 -9.03
C ARG A 44 -0.74 -26.19 -7.50
N TYR A 45 0.25 -26.74 -6.80
CA TYR A 45 0.18 -27.05 -5.36
C TYR A 45 1.49 -26.91 -4.58
N ASN A 46 2.64 -26.66 -5.22
CA ASN A 46 3.90 -26.55 -4.48
C ASN A 46 4.41 -25.11 -4.48
N PHE A 47 4.66 -24.64 -3.26
CA PHE A 47 5.51 -23.50 -3.01
C PHE A 47 6.87 -24.00 -2.51
N THR A 48 7.95 -23.44 -3.03
CA THR A 48 9.21 -23.41 -2.26
C THR A 48 9.16 -22.19 -1.35
N PHE A 49 9.82 -22.24 -0.20
CA PHE A 49 9.90 -21.05 0.65
C PHE A 49 11.32 -20.79 1.09
N GLU A 50 11.63 -19.51 1.24
CA GLU A 50 12.88 -19.00 1.78
C GLU A 50 12.55 -18.06 2.93
N LEU A 51 13.26 -18.23 4.05
CA LEU A 51 13.14 -17.38 5.23
C LEU A 51 14.31 -16.40 5.22
N TYR A 52 13.97 -15.12 5.36
CA TYR A 52 14.93 -14.04 5.48
C TYR A 52 14.76 -13.35 6.83
N SER A 53 15.87 -12.93 7.43
CA SER A 53 15.88 -12.12 8.66
C SER A 53 16.77 -10.90 8.48
N TYR A 54 16.33 -9.76 9.02
CA TYR A 54 17.00 -8.48 8.97
C TYR A 54 17.06 -7.85 10.36
N ASP A 55 18.28 -7.54 10.80
CA ASP A 55 18.58 -6.83 12.06
C ASP A 55 18.20 -5.32 12.01
N VAL A 56 17.51 -4.88 10.96
CA VAL A 56 17.57 -3.50 10.49
C VAL A 56 16.50 -2.62 11.15
N CYS A 57 15.59 -3.17 11.97
CA CYS A 57 14.45 -2.41 12.45
C CYS A 57 14.12 -2.67 13.92
N PRO A 58 14.12 -1.65 14.78
CA PRO A 58 13.22 -1.63 15.90
C PRO A 58 11.81 -1.34 15.36
N GLY A 59 10.85 -2.23 15.60
CA GLY A 59 9.44 -2.01 15.30
C GLY A 59 8.76 -3.11 14.50
N ILE A 60 7.43 -3.09 14.53
CA ILE A 60 6.53 -4.06 13.92
C ILE A 60 6.22 -3.63 12.49
N VAL A 61 6.33 -4.53 11.51
CA VAL A 61 5.85 -4.23 10.14
C VAL A 61 4.33 -4.20 10.13
N ILE A 62 3.76 -3.07 9.70
CA ILE A 62 2.30 -2.84 9.68
C ILE A 62 1.71 -2.77 8.27
N SER A 63 2.53 -2.57 7.25
CA SER A 63 2.10 -2.52 5.85
C SER A 63 3.25 -2.90 4.95
N ILE A 64 2.94 -3.55 3.84
CA ILE A 64 3.92 -3.92 2.83
C ILE A 64 3.33 -3.81 1.44
N VAL A 65 4.14 -3.32 0.50
CA VAL A 65 3.84 -3.28 -0.92
C VAL A 65 5.05 -3.77 -1.69
N VAL A 66 4.78 -4.34 -2.86
CA VAL A 66 5.77 -4.99 -3.71
C VAL A 66 5.55 -4.49 -5.13
N ASP A 67 6.58 -3.97 -5.76
CA ASP A 67 6.54 -3.33 -7.09
C ASP A 67 7.95 -3.20 -7.66
N ASP A 68 8.10 -2.96 -8.96
CA ASP A 68 9.40 -2.75 -9.60
C ASP A 68 9.91 -1.32 -9.33
N LEU A 69 10.69 -1.14 -8.26
CA LEU A 69 11.13 0.18 -7.80
C LEU A 69 12.39 0.66 -8.51
N ASP A 70 13.20 -0.19 -9.12
CA ASP A 70 14.33 0.24 -9.94
C ASP A 70 14.05 0.22 -11.45
N ASN A 71 12.86 -0.22 -11.85
CA ASN A 71 12.38 -0.30 -13.23
C ASN A 71 13.29 -1.20 -14.09
N ASP A 72 13.80 -2.28 -13.49
CA ASP A 72 14.66 -3.26 -14.17
C ASP A 72 13.87 -4.36 -14.91
N ALA A 73 12.58 -4.49 -14.63
CA ALA A 73 11.65 -5.50 -15.15
C ALA A 73 12.11 -6.96 -14.94
N ARG A 74 12.96 -7.23 -13.93
CA ARG A 74 13.45 -8.56 -13.58
C ARG A 74 12.81 -9.07 -12.30
N ARG A 75 12.82 -8.29 -11.23
CA ARG A 75 12.22 -8.68 -9.95
C ARG A 75 11.42 -7.53 -9.38
N ASN A 76 10.37 -7.87 -8.63
CA ASN A 76 9.71 -6.85 -7.85
C ASN A 76 10.53 -6.58 -6.57
N ASP A 77 10.64 -5.30 -6.28
CA ASP A 77 11.22 -4.75 -5.08
C ASP A 77 10.13 -4.56 -4.01
N MET A 78 10.54 -4.12 -2.84
CA MET A 78 9.70 -4.16 -1.67
C MET A 78 9.73 -2.85 -0.90
N ILE A 79 8.58 -2.42 -0.40
CA ILE A 79 8.47 -1.31 0.54
C ILE A 79 7.65 -1.76 1.72
N TRP A 80 8.12 -1.47 2.92
CA TRP A 80 7.39 -1.74 4.14
C TRP A 80 7.31 -0.51 5.04
N LEU A 81 6.24 -0.50 5.83
CA LEU A 81 6.06 0.43 6.94
C LEU A 81 6.32 -0.28 8.25
N THR A 82 7.15 0.31 9.09
CA THR A 82 7.33 -0.13 10.49
C THR A 82 6.68 0.84 11.46
N SER A 83 6.21 0.31 12.58
CA SER A 83 5.77 1.07 13.75
C SER A 83 6.62 0.66 14.95
N ASP A 84 7.35 1.62 15.52
CA ASP A 84 8.01 1.43 16.81
C ASP A 84 7.15 2.07 17.91
N ASP A 85 6.45 1.22 18.64
CA ASP A 85 5.56 1.65 19.72
C ASP A 85 6.32 2.26 20.92
N LEU A 86 7.62 2.01 21.07
CA LEU A 86 8.43 2.57 22.16
C LEU A 86 8.78 4.04 21.92
N VAL A 87 9.09 4.40 20.67
CA VAL A 87 9.43 5.78 20.29
C VAL A 87 8.30 6.49 19.55
N LEU A 88 7.17 5.82 19.32
CA LEU A 88 5.99 6.32 18.61
C LEU A 88 6.33 6.89 17.22
N THR A 89 7.29 6.26 16.54
CA THR A 89 7.70 6.63 15.19
C THR A 89 7.30 5.55 14.20
N ARG A 90 7.10 5.98 12.94
CA ARG A 90 6.86 5.07 11.82
C ARG A 90 7.77 5.41 10.67
N SER A 91 8.35 4.38 10.08
CA SER A 91 9.35 4.52 9.02
C SER A 91 8.90 3.81 7.75
N VAL A 92 9.26 4.39 6.60
CA VAL A 92 9.14 3.75 5.29
C VAL A 92 10.54 3.24 4.91
N SER A 93 10.64 1.96 4.61
CA SER A 93 11.88 1.32 4.16
C SER A 93 11.64 0.60 2.84
N ALA A 94 12.67 0.53 1.99
CA ALA A 94 12.62 -0.23 0.76
C ALA A 94 13.78 -1.23 0.66
N TYR A 95 13.51 -2.36 0.02
CA TYR A 95 14.50 -3.32 -0.47
C TYR A 95 14.44 -3.33 -1.99
N VAL A 96 15.61 -3.24 -2.60
CA VAL A 96 15.81 -3.32 -4.03
C VAL A 96 16.98 -4.25 -4.31
N GLY A 97 16.85 -5.17 -5.28
CA GLY A 97 18.06 -5.75 -5.85
C GLY A 97 17.97 -7.10 -6.55
N GLU A 98 19.01 -7.33 -7.37
CA GLU A 98 19.21 -8.58 -8.11
C GLU A 98 20.05 -9.65 -7.37
N ASP A 99 20.98 -9.30 -6.46
CA ASP A 99 21.91 -10.26 -5.82
C ASP A 99 22.47 -9.86 -4.43
N SER A 100 22.08 -8.71 -3.87
CA SER A 100 22.37 -8.40 -2.46
C SER A 100 21.38 -7.35 -1.96
N PHE A 101 20.73 -7.65 -0.84
CA PHE A 101 19.85 -6.73 -0.13
C PHE A 101 20.61 -5.43 0.18
N LYS A 102 20.31 -4.38 -0.57
CA LYS A 102 20.70 -3.02 -0.22
C LYS A 102 19.49 -2.36 0.42
N ASP A 103 19.56 -2.23 1.74
CA ASP A 103 18.57 -1.49 2.51
C ASP A 103 18.70 0.00 2.19
N GLU A 104 17.65 0.58 1.61
CA GLU A 104 17.53 2.01 1.46
C GLU A 104 16.31 2.48 2.26
N VAL A 105 16.58 3.11 3.41
CA VAL A 105 15.53 3.61 4.29
C VAL A 105 15.14 5.03 3.87
N LEU A 106 13.86 5.24 3.54
CA LEU A 106 13.28 6.56 3.31
C LEU A 106 13.01 7.26 4.66
N THR A 107 13.97 7.40 5.57
CA THR A 107 13.76 7.91 6.96
C THR A 107 13.47 9.42 7.09
N ASN A 108 13.09 10.14 6.04
CA ASN A 108 12.92 11.58 6.17
C ASN A 108 11.51 11.94 6.67
N ASP A 109 11.35 12.12 7.98
CA ASP A 109 10.12 12.62 8.64
C ASP A 109 9.63 13.99 8.12
N LYS A 110 10.43 14.69 7.29
CA LYS A 110 9.96 15.89 6.56
C LYS A 110 9.13 15.55 5.33
N MET A 111 9.29 14.35 4.77
CA MET A 111 8.58 13.90 3.57
C MET A 111 7.21 13.32 3.89
N TYR A 112 7.02 12.71 5.06
CA TYR A 112 5.75 12.12 5.52
C TYR A 112 5.62 12.21 7.05
N LYS A 113 4.41 12.03 7.60
CA LYS A 113 4.17 12.07 9.05
C LYS A 113 3.39 10.85 9.53
N ASN A 114 4.00 9.99 10.33
CA ASN A 114 3.38 8.82 10.96
C ASN A 114 2.50 7.95 10.01
N PRO A 115 3.03 7.50 8.87
CA PRO A 115 2.25 6.79 7.87
C PRO A 115 1.61 5.52 8.45
N SER A 116 0.35 5.25 8.14
CA SER A 116 -0.38 4.03 8.54
C SER A 116 -0.54 3.03 7.41
N ALA A 117 -0.49 3.47 6.15
CA ALA A 117 -0.50 2.60 4.98
C ALA A 117 0.25 3.26 3.82
N VAL A 118 0.75 2.42 2.92
CA VAL A 118 1.50 2.81 1.71
C VAL A 118 0.91 2.11 0.50
N VAL A 119 0.94 2.77 -0.65
CA VAL A 119 0.72 2.18 -1.96
C VAL A 119 1.75 2.72 -2.95
N THR A 120 2.19 1.88 -3.89
CA THR A 120 3.03 2.25 -5.03
C THR A 120 2.16 2.51 -6.26
N GLY A 121 2.60 3.33 -7.20
CA GLY A 121 1.87 3.53 -8.46
C GLY A 121 2.57 4.49 -9.42
N ARG A 122 2.04 4.62 -10.64
CA ARG A 122 2.45 5.65 -11.60
C ARG A 122 1.59 6.88 -11.37
N PHE A 123 2.01 7.73 -10.43
CA PHE A 123 1.23 8.91 -10.01
C PHE A 123 1.50 10.15 -10.84
N ASN A 124 2.42 10.07 -11.80
CA ASN A 124 2.70 11.13 -12.75
C ASN A 124 3.11 10.55 -14.12
N ASN A 125 3.35 11.40 -15.12
CA ASN A 125 3.66 10.96 -16.49
C ASN A 125 5.14 10.60 -16.73
N ASP A 126 5.80 10.00 -15.75
CA ASP A 126 7.15 9.46 -15.88
C ASP A 126 7.16 7.93 -15.87
N GLU A 127 8.35 7.35 -16.03
CA GLU A 127 8.54 5.91 -16.06
C GLU A 127 8.80 5.32 -14.67
N PHE A 128 8.71 6.12 -13.61
CA PHE A 128 9.10 5.73 -12.27
C PHE A 128 7.90 5.33 -11.42
N VAL A 129 8.14 4.38 -10.51
CA VAL A 129 7.16 4.03 -9.47
C VAL A 129 7.26 5.03 -8.33
N ASP A 130 6.14 5.68 -8.04
CA ASP A 130 5.93 6.67 -7.00
C ASP A 130 5.28 6.04 -5.75
N LEU A 131 5.21 6.81 -4.66
CA LEU A 131 4.56 6.39 -3.41
C LEU A 131 3.42 7.31 -3.00
N ALA A 132 2.38 6.72 -2.45
CA ALA A 132 1.33 7.43 -1.73
C ALA A 132 1.17 6.84 -0.34
N LEU A 133 1.22 7.72 0.66
CA LEU A 133 1.17 7.39 2.07
C LEU A 133 -0.05 8.05 2.68
N ILE A 134 -0.80 7.31 3.49
CA ILE A 134 -1.80 7.89 4.38
C ILE A 134 -1.30 7.85 5.82
N SER A 135 -1.76 8.80 6.62
CA SER A 135 -1.56 8.80 8.06
C SER A 135 -2.89 8.98 8.76
N SER A 136 -3.29 7.95 9.51
CA SER A 136 -4.51 7.99 10.31
C SER A 136 -4.45 9.10 11.37
N GLN A 137 -3.28 9.31 11.99
CA GLN A 137 -3.13 10.29 13.08
C GLN A 137 -3.10 11.74 12.59
N SER A 138 -2.37 12.01 11.50
CA SER A 138 -2.34 13.37 10.94
C SER A 138 -3.47 13.64 9.95
N ASP A 139 -4.26 12.63 9.61
CA ASP A 139 -5.38 12.69 8.67
C ASP A 139 -4.94 13.28 7.33
N THR A 140 -3.88 12.70 6.75
CA THR A 140 -3.21 13.26 5.58
C THR A 140 -2.90 12.19 4.55
N LEU A 141 -3.02 12.58 3.27
CA LEU A 141 -2.41 11.92 2.13
C LEU A 141 -1.11 12.66 1.77
N GLN A 142 -0.05 11.89 1.59
CA GLN A 142 1.24 12.38 1.14
C GLN A 142 1.71 11.55 -0.05
N VAL A 143 1.86 12.20 -1.20
CA VAL A 143 2.44 11.57 -2.40
C VAL A 143 3.91 11.97 -2.50
N ILE A 144 4.74 11.00 -2.84
CA ILE A 144 6.17 11.14 -2.98
C ILE A 144 6.53 10.66 -4.39
N LEU A 145 6.90 11.61 -5.23
CA LEU A 145 7.25 11.36 -6.63
C LEU A 145 8.75 11.05 -6.74
N ARG A 146 9.10 10.07 -7.56
CA ARG A 146 10.46 9.70 -7.92
C ARG A 146 10.85 10.42 -9.22
N TYR A 147 12.13 10.73 -9.42
CA TYR A 147 12.60 11.47 -10.60
C TYR A 147 13.83 10.88 -11.30
N GLU A 148 14.44 9.83 -10.74
CA GLU A 148 15.64 9.20 -11.31
C GLU A 148 15.56 7.67 -11.14
N ASP A 149 16.35 6.95 -11.94
CA ASP A 149 16.36 5.47 -12.00
C ASP A 149 16.88 4.83 -10.70
N ARG A 150 17.76 5.54 -9.98
CA ARG A 150 18.31 5.10 -8.69
C ARG A 150 17.43 5.63 -7.56
N LEU A 151 16.95 4.73 -6.70
CA LEU A 151 16.18 5.08 -5.50
C LEU A 151 16.86 6.18 -4.66
N LEU A 152 18.19 6.14 -4.53
CA LEU A 152 19.00 7.24 -4.02
C LEU A 152 19.34 8.24 -5.13
N SER A 153 18.38 9.13 -5.43
CA SER A 153 18.52 10.57 -5.17
C SER A 153 17.66 11.44 -6.08
N LYS A 154 16.34 11.36 -5.92
CA LYS A 154 15.40 12.50 -5.94
C LYS A 154 13.99 11.98 -5.73
N TRP A 155 13.57 11.99 -4.48
CA TRP A 155 12.17 11.92 -4.14
C TRP A 155 11.70 13.32 -3.81
N LYS A 156 10.54 13.74 -4.35
CA LYS A 156 9.91 15.01 -3.99
C LYS A 156 8.56 14.70 -3.37
N SER A 157 8.38 15.12 -2.12
CA SER A 157 7.04 15.23 -1.58
C SER A 157 6.31 16.36 -2.29
N ILE A 158 5.11 16.07 -2.80
CA ILE A 158 4.17 17.15 -3.12
C ILE A 158 3.59 17.71 -1.81
N PRO A 159 2.95 18.89 -1.83
CA PRO A 159 2.26 19.40 -0.66
C PRO A 159 1.26 18.38 -0.10
N MET A 160 1.40 18.08 1.19
CA MET A 160 0.53 17.15 1.90
C MET A 160 -0.94 17.58 1.79
N ILE A 161 -1.81 16.62 1.48
CA ILE A 161 -3.24 16.83 1.34
C ILE A 161 -3.90 16.46 2.67
N TYR A 162 -4.53 17.43 3.31
CA TYR A 162 -5.32 17.19 4.53
C TYR A 162 -6.67 16.58 4.17
N LEU A 163 -7.01 15.49 4.84
CA LEU A 163 -8.27 14.79 4.68
C LEU A 163 -9.34 15.44 5.58
N THR A 164 -10.59 14.97 5.47
CA THR A 164 -11.76 15.60 6.12
C THR A 164 -12.04 15.13 7.54
N ASN A 165 -11.02 14.83 8.34
CA ASN A 165 -11.07 14.38 9.74
C ASN A 165 -11.83 13.06 9.96
N HIS A 166 -11.59 12.05 9.12
CA HIS A 166 -12.26 10.75 9.27
C HIS A 166 -11.31 9.56 9.45
N TYR A 167 -10.03 9.82 9.74
CA TYR A 167 -9.02 8.81 10.07
C TYR A 167 -8.88 7.79 8.92
N PRO A 168 -8.03 8.06 7.92
CA PRO A 168 -7.85 7.13 6.81
C PRO A 168 -7.30 5.79 7.34
N THR A 169 -7.92 4.69 6.94
CA THR A 169 -7.55 3.34 7.38
C THR A 169 -6.93 2.53 6.25
N SER A 170 -7.30 2.78 5.00
CA SER A 170 -6.75 2.07 3.85
C SER A 170 -6.65 2.99 2.63
N ILE A 171 -5.66 2.71 1.78
CA ILE A 171 -5.42 3.38 0.50
C ILE A 171 -5.18 2.32 -0.57
N VAL A 172 -5.74 2.54 -1.76
CA VAL A 172 -5.54 1.67 -2.93
C VAL A 172 -5.37 2.52 -4.19
N ARG A 173 -4.56 2.01 -5.13
CA ARG A 173 -4.39 2.58 -6.47
C ARG A 173 -5.46 2.05 -7.44
N ILE A 174 -5.89 2.89 -8.35
CA ILE A 174 -6.89 2.56 -9.37
C ILE A 174 -6.79 3.52 -10.54
N ASN A 175 -6.99 3.07 -11.77
CA ASN A 175 -7.16 3.99 -12.91
C ASN A 175 -8.66 4.28 -13.11
N PHE A 176 -9.16 5.31 -12.45
CA PHE A 176 -10.60 5.60 -12.37
C PHE A 176 -11.14 6.24 -13.65
N ASN A 177 -10.35 7.15 -14.23
CA ASN A 177 -10.74 7.98 -15.36
C ASN A 177 -10.18 7.48 -16.71
N ASN A 178 -9.41 6.37 -16.71
CA ASN A 178 -8.73 5.77 -17.85
C ASN A 178 -7.68 6.67 -18.53
N ASP A 179 -7.01 7.56 -17.79
CA ASP A 179 -5.98 8.46 -18.34
C ASP A 179 -4.54 7.92 -18.31
N GLN A 180 -4.36 6.71 -17.75
CA GLN A 180 -3.07 6.02 -17.57
C GLN A 180 -2.20 6.56 -16.44
N ILE A 181 -2.73 7.49 -15.64
CA ILE A 181 -2.19 7.87 -14.33
C ILE A 181 -2.98 7.10 -13.27
N ASP A 182 -2.29 6.59 -12.27
CA ASP A 182 -2.97 5.93 -11.16
C ASP A 182 -3.65 6.99 -10.26
N ASP A 183 -4.96 6.84 -10.09
CA ASP A 183 -5.77 7.53 -9.08
C ASP A 183 -5.70 6.78 -7.74
N LEU A 184 -6.20 7.42 -6.68
CA LEU A 184 -6.20 6.85 -5.33
C LEU A 184 -7.62 6.81 -4.74
N ALA A 185 -7.98 5.68 -4.14
CA ALA A 185 -9.15 5.57 -3.27
C ALA A 185 -8.71 5.40 -1.83
N ILE A 186 -9.26 6.24 -0.94
CA ILE A 186 -8.94 6.23 0.50
C ILE A 186 -10.19 5.91 1.30
N LEU A 187 -10.15 4.83 2.05
CA LEU A 187 -11.16 4.44 3.02
C LEU A 187 -10.89 5.12 4.36
N HIS A 188 -11.96 5.63 4.97
CA HIS A 188 -11.95 6.25 6.28
C HIS A 188 -12.57 5.34 7.33
N CYS A 189 -12.22 5.55 8.59
CA CYS A 189 -12.73 4.76 9.71
C CYS A 189 -14.28 4.69 9.74
N ASN A 190 -14.97 5.78 9.37
CA ASN A 190 -16.43 5.84 9.32
C ASN A 190 -17.07 5.15 8.09
N GLY A 191 -16.28 4.48 7.25
CA GLY A 191 -16.73 3.80 6.04
C GLY A 191 -16.92 4.70 4.82
N THR A 192 -16.67 6.01 4.94
CA THR A 192 -16.61 6.87 3.75
C THR A 192 -15.37 6.58 2.92
N VAL A 193 -15.48 6.73 1.60
CA VAL A 193 -14.35 6.63 0.68
C VAL A 193 -14.18 7.96 -0.04
N THR A 194 -12.94 8.45 -0.11
CA THR A 194 -12.57 9.63 -0.90
C THR A 194 -11.74 9.18 -2.09
N ILE A 195 -12.10 9.63 -3.29
CA ILE A 195 -11.31 9.40 -4.50
C ILE A 195 -10.44 10.63 -4.74
N PHE A 196 -9.19 10.41 -5.12
CA PHE A 196 -8.24 11.43 -5.54
C PHE A 196 -7.83 11.13 -6.97
N ILE A 197 -8.18 12.03 -7.88
CA ILE A 197 -7.85 11.91 -9.30
C ILE A 197 -6.46 12.50 -9.51
N GLY A 198 -5.54 11.66 -10.01
CA GLY A 198 -4.18 12.05 -10.34
C GLY A 198 -4.13 12.90 -11.59
N SER A 199 -3.06 13.69 -11.73
CA SER A 199 -2.76 14.42 -12.95
C SER A 199 -1.33 14.15 -13.40
N MET A 200 -1.05 14.41 -14.69
CA MET A 200 0.26 14.16 -15.30
C MET A 200 1.45 14.82 -14.58
N ASP A 201 1.22 15.87 -13.79
CA ASP A 201 2.23 16.57 -12.99
C ASP A 201 2.37 16.06 -11.55
N GLY A 202 1.66 14.98 -11.21
CA GLY A 202 1.68 14.34 -9.89
C GLY A 202 0.86 15.04 -8.82
N LEU A 203 -0.03 15.97 -9.21
CA LEU A 203 -1.02 16.55 -8.30
C LEU A 203 -2.27 15.68 -8.23
N PHE A 204 -3.05 15.86 -7.16
CA PHE A 204 -4.26 15.08 -6.93
C PHE A 204 -5.45 15.99 -6.59
N GLU A 205 -6.55 15.81 -7.33
CA GLU A 205 -7.82 16.49 -7.06
C GLU A 205 -8.75 15.56 -6.29
N ARG A 206 -9.25 16.04 -5.16
CA ARG A 206 -10.25 15.33 -4.38
C ARG A 206 -11.60 15.30 -5.10
N LYS A 207 -12.12 14.10 -5.37
CA LYS A 207 -13.52 13.86 -5.73
C LYS A 207 -14.29 13.30 -4.54
N ASN A 208 -15.26 14.08 -4.08
CA ASN A 208 -16.24 13.59 -3.11
C ASN A 208 -17.29 12.79 -3.89
N LEU A 209 -17.09 11.47 -3.95
CA LEU A 209 -18.12 10.57 -4.42
C LEU A 209 -18.95 10.16 -3.21
N ASP A 210 -20.25 10.40 -3.27
CA ASP A 210 -21.20 9.80 -2.34
C ASP A 210 -21.54 8.42 -2.88
N PHE A 211 -21.04 7.39 -2.22
CA PHE A 211 -21.27 5.99 -2.62
C PHE A 211 -22.68 5.52 -2.27
N GLY A 212 -23.53 6.37 -1.68
CA GLY A 212 -24.88 6.02 -1.22
C GLY A 212 -24.89 5.02 -0.06
N THR A 213 -23.77 4.34 0.17
CA THR A 213 -23.49 3.48 1.30
C THR A 213 -22.92 4.33 2.42
N HIS A 214 -23.81 4.85 3.27
CA HIS A 214 -23.46 5.13 4.68
C HIS A 214 -23.28 3.81 5.46
N ALA A 215 -22.69 2.78 4.83
CA ALA A 215 -22.81 1.40 5.27
C ALA A 215 -21.66 1.02 6.21
N GLY A 216 -22.02 0.73 7.47
CA GLY A 216 -21.35 -0.29 8.27
C GLY A 216 -20.60 0.21 9.49
N CYS A 217 -19.75 1.22 9.36
CA CYS A 217 -18.76 1.51 10.40
C CYS A 217 -19.23 2.55 11.42
N THR A 218 -20.34 2.26 12.11
CA THR A 218 -20.88 3.11 13.18
C THR A 218 -20.21 2.88 14.53
N ASP A 219 -19.77 1.64 14.78
CA ASP A 219 -19.33 1.20 16.11
C ASP A 219 -17.81 0.96 16.18
N LYS A 220 -17.18 0.55 15.08
CA LYS A 220 -15.72 0.40 14.93
C LYS A 220 -15.28 0.81 13.53
N CYS A 221 -13.97 1.03 13.37
CA CYS A 221 -13.41 1.45 12.09
C CYS A 221 -13.58 0.41 11.00
N CYS A 222 -13.92 0.88 9.80
CA CYS A 222 -13.71 0.14 8.57
C CYS A 222 -12.22 -0.08 8.33
N ASP A 223 -11.88 -1.23 7.77
CA ASP A 223 -10.51 -1.61 7.45
C ASP A 223 -10.43 -2.22 6.05
N SER A 224 -9.22 -2.33 5.52
CA SER A 224 -8.85 -2.96 4.25
C SER A 224 -9.82 -2.71 3.09
N LEU A 225 -9.49 -1.77 2.22
CA LEU A 225 -10.23 -1.50 1.00
C LEU A 225 -9.70 -2.35 -0.17
N GLN A 226 -10.60 -2.81 -1.02
CA GLN A 226 -10.33 -3.34 -2.35
C GLN A 226 -11.28 -2.68 -3.35
N VAL A 227 -10.78 -2.43 -4.56
CA VAL A 227 -11.59 -1.82 -5.63
C VAL A 227 -11.47 -2.66 -6.89
N ILE A 228 -12.58 -3.17 -7.38
CA ILE A 228 -12.63 -4.11 -8.49
C ILE A 228 -14.01 -4.10 -9.16
N ASN A 229 -14.06 -4.31 -10.47
CA ASN A 229 -15.31 -4.57 -11.17
C ASN A 229 -15.81 -6.00 -10.87
N LEU A 230 -16.51 -6.16 -9.74
CA LEU A 230 -16.90 -7.46 -9.18
C LEU A 230 -18.03 -8.10 -9.99
N ASN A 231 -18.98 -7.29 -10.46
CA ASN A 231 -20.16 -7.74 -11.19
C ASN A 231 -20.00 -7.73 -12.73
N ARG A 232 -18.84 -7.27 -13.23
CA ARG A 232 -18.51 -7.14 -14.66
C ARG A 232 -19.38 -6.14 -15.43
N ASP A 233 -19.92 -5.12 -14.76
CA ASP A 233 -20.74 -4.09 -15.40
C ASP A 233 -19.92 -2.96 -16.06
N GLY A 234 -18.59 -2.98 -15.86
CA GLY A 234 -17.66 -2.01 -16.43
C GLY A 234 -17.33 -0.86 -15.49
N ARG A 235 -17.92 -0.84 -14.30
CA ARG A 235 -17.62 0.12 -13.23
C ARG A 235 -16.87 -0.58 -12.11
N TYR A 236 -16.15 0.20 -11.34
CA TYR A 236 -15.46 -0.30 -10.17
C TYR A 236 -16.43 -0.41 -8.99
N ASP A 237 -16.34 -1.51 -8.25
CA ASP A 237 -17.06 -1.74 -6.99
C ASP A 237 -16.06 -1.65 -5.83
N LEU A 238 -16.53 -1.23 -4.65
CA LEU A 238 -15.74 -1.22 -3.43
C LEU A 238 -16.05 -2.47 -2.61
N VAL A 239 -15.02 -3.08 -2.03
CA VAL A 239 -15.12 -4.15 -1.04
C VAL A 239 -14.29 -3.76 0.17
N PHE A 240 -14.86 -3.79 1.37
CA PHE A 240 -14.12 -3.46 2.60
C PHE A 240 -14.59 -4.26 3.80
N ILE A 241 -13.75 -4.30 4.84
CA ILE A 241 -14.04 -5.01 6.08
C ILE A 241 -14.67 -4.05 7.07
N ASP A 242 -15.86 -4.41 7.57
CA ASP A 242 -16.49 -3.76 8.70
C ASP A 242 -16.15 -4.54 9.97
N THR A 243 -15.20 -4.00 10.74
CA THR A 243 -14.73 -4.64 11.98
C THR A 243 -15.74 -4.54 13.12
N GLY A 244 -16.73 -3.63 13.03
CA GLY A 244 -17.80 -3.47 14.01
C GLY A 244 -18.83 -4.57 13.87
N MET A 245 -19.21 -4.87 12.62
CA MET A 245 -20.19 -5.90 12.30
C MET A 245 -19.57 -7.29 12.03
N ASN A 246 -18.24 -7.43 12.02
CA ASN A 246 -17.53 -8.65 11.61
C ASN A 246 -17.99 -9.14 10.24
N SER A 247 -18.07 -8.23 9.27
CA SER A 247 -18.64 -8.51 7.95
C SER A 247 -17.80 -7.90 6.82
N ILE A 248 -18.00 -8.42 5.62
CA ILE A 248 -17.50 -7.81 4.38
C ILE A 248 -18.63 -6.99 3.80
N GLN A 249 -18.37 -5.72 3.53
CA GLN A 249 -19.28 -4.80 2.87
C GLN A 249 -18.90 -4.68 1.39
N VAL A 250 -19.90 -4.57 0.53
CA VAL A 250 -19.73 -4.38 -0.92
C VAL A 250 -20.60 -3.20 -1.36
N ALA A 251 -19.98 -2.17 -1.93
CA ALA A 251 -20.65 -1.03 -2.54
C ALA A 251 -20.49 -1.11 -4.05
N LEU A 252 -21.59 -1.33 -4.77
CA LEU A 252 -21.56 -1.50 -6.22
C LEU A 252 -21.61 -0.16 -6.95
N GLY A 253 -20.86 -0.06 -8.04
CA GLY A 253 -20.98 1.00 -9.03
C GLY A 253 -20.44 2.36 -8.58
N LEU A 254 -19.13 2.53 -8.69
CA LEU A 254 -18.52 3.84 -8.79
C LEU A 254 -19.03 4.58 -10.04
N PRO A 255 -19.47 5.84 -9.94
CA PRO A 255 -19.82 6.62 -11.12
C PRO A 255 -18.56 6.90 -11.94
N CYS A 256 -18.41 6.22 -13.08
CA CYS A 256 -17.41 6.63 -14.08
C CYS A 256 -17.86 7.98 -14.66
N ASN A 257 -17.08 9.03 -14.39
CA ASN A 257 -17.15 10.36 -15.01
C ASN A 257 -18.59 10.88 -15.33
N GLU A 258 -19.12 11.73 -14.45
CA GLU A 258 -20.00 12.84 -14.88
C GLU A 258 -19.21 14.15 -14.95
#